data_AF-A0A1V4Y083-F1
#
_entry.id   AF-A0A1V4Y083-F1
#
_cell.length_a   1.000
_cell.length_b   1.000
_cell.length_c   1.000
_cell.angle_alpha   90.00
_cell.angle_beta   90.00
_cell.angle_gamma   90.00
#
_symmetry.space_group_name_H-M   'P 1'
#
loop_
_entity.id
_entity.type
_entity.pdbx_description
1 polymer ?
#
loop_
_entity_poly.entity_id
_entity_poly.type
_entity_poly.pdbx_seq_one_letter_code
_entity_poly.pdbx_strand_id
1 'polypeptide(L)'
;MLTVYIGIMGRKFDENDRELWSVYGGRLIGRSLSWAIFFAIGFYGAAILGWTNDWIVGMGGITWIATTLFGIFAGKSKQTGDRASQGWMDKLTVIAPFVFLLGLMFLLSWGLHQSLIWPGDTPSKGSHVSRAGGMPGHNAPGIYLRAESAAGSPVVTARDIDSPAPWERFLNIAEEKYGQMELRFKTPWTLPIVAATALMAALLLSWRVNINLFSLHHFYRNRLSRCYLGATNTGRRPHLLTGFDPKDDLALAELAGQRPFHIFGTSINLNRGRQLAWQNRRAASFAFTPLYSGYEPASHQVKGGYRPTAEYGKDNAASPVQVGSVMAISGAAANPNQGFHTSPAVAFLMTVFNVRLGHWCGDPVHEKSWRKRDPGLSLRYWLAELTGTADLDRPFVNLSDGGHFENLGIYELVRRRCRVILASDAGCDPKYAFDDLAEAIRKCYTDFGVEFEFKSKVDAIRPQGDDTLPAGDRISERHYAIAEIKYPGAKGLTGTLIYLKSSLTGDLPPDIMHYRRTHNSFPHESTADQFFDESQFESYRHLGYEAAMRSLAMMRENNELPPELG
;
A
#
# COMPACT_ATOMS: atom_id res chain seq x y z
N MET A 1 0.74 -23.47 0.98
CA MET A 1 1.81 -24.21 0.30
C MET A 1 2.55 -23.37 -0.75
N LEU A 2 1.87 -22.77 -1.73
CA LEU A 2 2.53 -21.99 -2.80
C LEU A 2 3.39 -20.83 -2.28
N THR A 3 2.89 -20.02 -1.34
CA THR A 3 3.64 -18.91 -0.72
C THR A 3 4.90 -19.37 -0.01
N VAL A 4 4.84 -20.51 0.68
CA VAL A 4 5.99 -21.12 1.36
C VAL A 4 7.01 -21.62 0.34
N TYR A 5 6.56 -22.19 -0.77
CA TYR A 5 7.42 -22.63 -1.86
C TYR A 5 8.16 -21.46 -2.54
N ILE A 6 7.45 -20.36 -2.85
CA ILE A 6 8.07 -19.11 -3.35
C ILE A 6 9.07 -18.56 -2.32
N GLY A 7 8.68 -18.57 -1.04
CA GLY A 7 9.50 -18.32 0.15
C GLY A 7 10.85 -19.02 0.12
N ILE A 8 10.79 -20.35 0.06
CA ILE A 8 11.94 -21.24 0.10
C ILE A 8 12.77 -21.13 -1.16
N MET A 9 12.18 -20.91 -2.33
CA MET A 9 12.92 -20.76 -3.57
C MET A 9 13.70 -19.44 -3.62
N GLY A 10 13.19 -18.37 -3.00
CA GLY A 10 13.91 -17.14 -2.68
C GLY A 10 14.68 -16.57 -3.87
N ARG A 11 16.01 -16.50 -3.77
CA ARG A 11 16.91 -15.95 -4.80
C ARG A 11 17.02 -16.77 -6.10
N LYS A 12 16.49 -17.99 -6.16
CA LYS A 12 16.55 -18.84 -7.36
C LYS A 12 15.43 -18.55 -8.37
N PHE A 13 14.33 -17.95 -7.94
CA PHE A 13 13.31 -17.52 -8.90
C PHE A 13 13.64 -16.15 -9.44
N ASP A 14 13.46 -16.00 -10.75
CA ASP A 14 13.44 -14.68 -11.36
C ASP A 14 12.16 -13.93 -10.96
N GLU A 15 12.13 -12.63 -11.16
CA GLU A 15 11.00 -11.77 -10.83
C GLU A 15 9.73 -12.16 -11.61
N ASN A 16 9.89 -12.52 -12.88
CA ASN A 16 8.79 -12.94 -13.74
C ASN A 16 8.11 -14.22 -13.22
N ASP A 17 8.89 -15.21 -12.80
CA ASP A 17 8.37 -16.46 -12.24
C ASP A 17 7.58 -16.18 -10.95
N ARG A 18 8.11 -15.29 -10.09
CA ARG A 18 7.47 -14.94 -8.81
C ARG A 18 6.15 -14.25 -9.02
N GLU A 19 6.07 -13.32 -9.97
CA GLU A 19 4.84 -12.63 -10.32
C GLU A 19 3.81 -13.62 -10.90
N LEU A 20 4.25 -14.53 -11.79
CA LEU A 20 3.37 -15.56 -12.34
C LEU A 20 2.75 -16.42 -11.25
N TRP A 21 3.57 -16.95 -10.34
CA TRP A 21 3.09 -17.76 -9.22
C TRP A 21 2.24 -16.96 -8.23
N SER A 22 2.54 -15.67 -8.03
CA SER A 22 1.74 -14.81 -7.15
C SER A 22 0.36 -14.52 -7.73
N VAL A 23 0.27 -14.20 -9.03
CA VAL A 23 -1.01 -13.99 -9.73
C VAL A 23 -1.82 -15.28 -9.77
N TYR A 24 -1.18 -16.41 -10.09
CA TYR A 24 -1.84 -17.70 -10.09
C TYR A 24 -2.37 -18.06 -8.69
N GLY A 25 -1.53 -17.91 -7.65
CA GLY A 25 -1.90 -18.15 -6.26
C GLY A 25 -3.06 -17.27 -5.81
N GLY A 26 -3.03 -15.96 -6.13
CA GLY A 26 -4.10 -15.03 -5.80
C GLY A 26 -5.43 -15.39 -6.47
N ARG A 27 -5.40 -15.74 -7.77
CA ARG A 27 -6.61 -16.19 -8.49
C ARG A 27 -7.15 -17.51 -7.94
N LEU A 28 -6.27 -18.45 -7.58
CA LEU A 28 -6.67 -19.72 -6.99
C LEU A 28 -7.29 -19.52 -5.61
N ILE A 29 -6.69 -18.69 -4.75
CA ILE A 29 -7.25 -18.34 -3.44
C ILE A 29 -8.62 -17.68 -3.60
N GLY A 30 -8.74 -16.71 -4.51
CA GLY A 30 -10.01 -16.06 -4.81
C GLY A 30 -11.09 -17.08 -5.21
N ARG A 31 -10.80 -17.96 -6.17
CA ARG A 31 -11.72 -19.02 -6.60
C ARG A 31 -12.06 -20.00 -5.48
N SER A 32 -11.08 -20.43 -4.70
CA SER A 32 -11.27 -21.35 -3.56
C SER A 32 -12.12 -20.71 -2.46
N LEU A 33 -11.92 -19.42 -2.16
CA LEU A 33 -12.74 -18.68 -1.20
C LEU A 33 -14.16 -18.50 -1.72
N SER A 34 -14.34 -18.12 -2.99
CA SER A 34 -15.66 -18.05 -3.61
C SER A 34 -16.39 -19.39 -3.55
N TRP A 35 -15.67 -20.49 -3.83
CA TRP A 35 -16.20 -21.85 -3.72
C TRP A 35 -16.55 -22.21 -2.27
N ALA A 36 -15.65 -21.95 -1.31
CA ALA A 36 -15.90 -22.20 0.11
C ALA A 36 -17.11 -21.42 0.63
N ILE A 37 -17.25 -20.14 0.27
CA ILE A 37 -18.42 -19.31 0.59
C ILE A 37 -19.67 -19.89 -0.04
N PHE A 38 -19.62 -20.29 -1.31
CA PHE A 38 -20.75 -20.91 -2.01
C PHE A 38 -21.25 -22.18 -1.28
N PHE A 39 -20.35 -23.09 -0.91
CA PHE A 39 -20.71 -24.30 -0.16
C PHE A 39 -21.14 -24.00 1.28
N ALA A 40 -20.50 -23.02 1.95
CA ALA A 40 -20.91 -22.60 3.28
C ALA A 40 -22.35 -22.07 3.28
N ILE A 41 -22.74 -21.27 2.27
CA ILE A 41 -24.13 -20.84 2.07
C ILE A 41 -25.02 -22.05 1.77
N GLY A 42 -24.57 -23.00 0.95
CA GLY A 42 -25.32 -24.22 0.66
C GLY A 42 -25.66 -25.05 1.91
N PHE A 43 -24.65 -25.35 2.74
CA PHE A 43 -24.80 -26.20 3.93
C PHE A 43 -25.39 -25.48 5.14
N TYR A 44 -24.92 -24.27 5.42
CA TYR A 44 -25.26 -23.54 6.64
C TYR A 44 -26.26 -22.42 6.38
N GLY A 45 -26.60 -22.10 5.14
CA GLY A 45 -27.52 -21.01 4.81
C GLY A 45 -28.89 -21.16 5.47
N ALA A 46 -29.48 -22.35 5.39
CA ALA A 46 -30.74 -22.65 6.08
C ALA A 46 -30.63 -22.54 7.60
N ALA A 47 -29.51 -22.97 8.19
CA ALA A 47 -29.27 -22.87 9.64
C ALA A 47 -29.08 -21.41 10.08
N ILE A 48 -28.34 -20.60 9.31
CA ILE A 48 -28.13 -19.17 9.54
C ILE A 48 -29.47 -18.42 9.44
N LEU A 49 -30.31 -18.74 8.46
CA LEU A 49 -31.65 -18.18 8.33
C LEU A 49 -32.58 -18.61 9.48
N GLY A 50 -32.51 -19.88 9.90
CA GLY A 50 -33.28 -20.38 11.04
C GLY A 50 -32.85 -19.78 12.39
N TRP A 51 -31.58 -19.41 12.54
CA TRP A 51 -31.06 -18.73 13.74
C TRP A 51 -31.46 -17.25 13.81
N THR A 52 -31.71 -16.62 12.66
CA THR A 52 -32.14 -15.22 12.54
C THR A 52 -33.67 -15.07 12.54
N ASN A 53 -34.37 -16.08 13.08
CA ASN A 53 -35.81 -16.37 12.92
C ASN A 53 -36.77 -15.18 13.15
N ASP A 54 -36.38 -14.16 13.92
CA ASP A 54 -37.24 -13.01 14.21
C ASP A 54 -37.05 -11.80 13.27
N TRP A 55 -35.94 -11.71 12.53
CA TRP A 55 -35.62 -10.52 11.72
C TRP A 55 -35.96 -10.67 10.23
N ILE A 56 -35.81 -11.88 9.68
CA ILE A 56 -35.91 -12.11 8.23
C ILE A 56 -37.31 -12.59 7.83
N VAL A 57 -37.98 -13.37 8.68
CA VAL A 57 -39.36 -13.82 8.44
C VAL A 57 -40.36 -12.66 8.55
N GLY A 58 -40.07 -11.65 9.38
CA GLY A 58 -40.89 -10.44 9.53
C GLY A 58 -40.83 -9.45 8.35
N MET A 59 -39.80 -9.51 7.50
CA MET A 59 -39.62 -8.59 6.36
C MET A 59 -40.00 -9.17 4.99
N GLY A 60 -40.58 -10.37 4.95
CA GLY A 60 -41.06 -10.99 3.70
C GLY A 60 -39.92 -11.27 2.72
N GLY A 61 -39.33 -12.47 2.79
CA GLY A 61 -38.24 -12.89 1.87
C GLY A 61 -38.56 -12.73 0.38
N ILE A 62 -39.85 -12.68 0.00
CA ILE A 62 -40.33 -12.38 -1.36
C ILE A 62 -40.39 -10.86 -1.62
N THR A 63 -40.73 -10.05 -0.61
CA THR A 63 -40.79 -8.58 -0.64
C THR A 63 -39.41 -7.95 -0.85
N TRP A 64 -38.35 -8.53 -0.28
CA TRP A 64 -36.97 -8.08 -0.46
C TRP A 64 -36.43 -8.27 -1.90
N ILE A 65 -36.86 -9.33 -2.58
CA ILE A 65 -36.55 -9.56 -4.01
C ILE A 65 -37.19 -8.47 -4.87
N ALA A 66 -38.46 -8.15 -4.59
CA ALA A 66 -39.21 -7.14 -5.32
C ALA A 66 -38.63 -5.72 -5.14
N THR A 67 -38.23 -5.34 -3.91
CA THR A 67 -37.64 -4.02 -3.64
C THR A 67 -36.22 -3.87 -4.22
N THR A 68 -35.40 -4.93 -4.23
CA THR A 68 -34.08 -4.89 -4.86
C THR A 68 -34.17 -4.76 -6.39
N LEU A 69 -35.09 -5.51 -7.02
CA LEU A 69 -35.37 -5.37 -8.46
C LEU A 69 -35.96 -3.99 -8.79
N PHE A 70 -36.92 -3.51 -7.99
CA PHE A 70 -37.51 -2.18 -8.16
C PHE A 70 -36.48 -1.05 -8.01
N GLY A 71 -35.53 -1.16 -7.08
CA GLY A 71 -34.43 -0.20 -6.90
C GLY A 71 -33.49 -0.14 -8.11
N ILE A 72 -33.19 -1.27 -8.75
CA ILE A 72 -32.38 -1.34 -9.97
C ILE A 72 -33.13 -0.72 -11.17
N PHE A 73 -34.44 -0.95 -11.29
CA PHE A 73 -35.26 -0.34 -12.36
C PHE A 73 -35.52 1.16 -12.11
N ALA A 74 -35.69 1.57 -10.86
CA ALA A 74 -35.84 2.98 -10.48
C ALA A 74 -34.54 3.77 -10.70
N GLY A 75 -33.37 3.16 -10.44
CA GLY A 75 -32.06 3.78 -10.73
C GLY A 75 -31.77 3.98 -12.22
N LYS A 76 -32.52 3.33 -13.12
CA LYS A 76 -32.47 3.57 -14.57
C LYS A 76 -33.45 4.66 -15.05
N SER A 77 -34.29 5.21 -14.17
CA SER A 77 -35.21 6.31 -14.48
C SER A 77 -34.49 7.65 -14.46
N LYS A 78 -34.66 8.46 -15.51
CA LYS A 78 -34.04 9.80 -15.66
C LYS A 78 -34.70 10.91 -14.81
N GLN A 79 -35.43 10.60 -13.75
CA GLN A 79 -36.14 11.61 -12.96
C GLN A 79 -36.08 11.32 -11.46
N THR A 80 -35.85 12.40 -10.68
CA THR A 80 -35.65 12.51 -9.21
C THR A 80 -34.20 12.25 -8.75
N GLY A 81 -33.48 13.05 -7.95
CA GLY A 81 -33.66 14.33 -7.28
C GLY A 81 -32.48 14.50 -6.27
N ASP A 82 -31.86 15.67 -6.22
CA ASP A 82 -30.74 16.13 -5.35
C ASP A 82 -29.35 15.45 -5.42
N ARG A 83 -28.29 16.28 -5.58
CA ARG A 83 -26.88 15.90 -5.85
C ARG A 83 -26.17 15.15 -4.72
N ALA A 84 -26.59 15.32 -3.46
CA ALA A 84 -26.02 14.56 -2.34
C ALA A 84 -26.40 13.07 -2.37
N SER A 85 -27.44 12.71 -3.13
CA SER A 85 -27.95 11.35 -3.21
C SER A 85 -27.21 10.47 -4.25
N GLN A 86 -26.53 11.07 -5.22
CA GLN A 86 -25.88 10.33 -6.32
C GLN A 86 -24.77 9.38 -5.82
N GLY A 87 -23.92 9.83 -4.88
CA GLY A 87 -22.76 9.02 -4.46
C GLY A 87 -23.11 7.72 -3.73
N TRP A 88 -24.23 7.65 -3.01
CA TRP A 88 -24.67 6.43 -2.34
C TRP A 88 -25.60 5.58 -3.23
N MET A 89 -26.41 6.20 -4.09
CA MET A 89 -27.20 5.49 -5.11
C MET A 89 -26.33 4.82 -6.17
N ASP A 90 -25.23 5.45 -6.60
CA ASP A 90 -24.27 4.87 -7.55
C ASP A 90 -23.54 3.67 -6.93
N LYS A 91 -23.19 3.74 -5.64
CA LYS A 91 -22.65 2.59 -4.91
C LYS A 91 -23.67 1.47 -4.77
N LEU A 92 -24.93 1.80 -4.49
CA LEU A 92 -26.01 0.82 -4.37
C LEU A 92 -26.32 0.10 -5.67
N THR A 93 -26.33 0.81 -6.80
CA THR A 93 -26.57 0.20 -8.12
C THR A 93 -25.46 -0.77 -8.53
N VAL A 94 -24.21 -0.50 -8.14
CA VAL A 94 -23.09 -1.43 -8.33
C VAL A 94 -23.19 -2.66 -7.42
N ILE A 95 -23.66 -2.49 -6.17
CA ILE A 95 -23.70 -3.55 -5.16
C ILE A 95 -24.97 -4.41 -5.25
N ALA A 96 -26.10 -3.86 -5.69
CA ALA A 96 -27.42 -4.48 -5.66
C ALA A 96 -27.49 -5.86 -6.36
N PRO A 97 -26.89 -6.08 -7.56
CA PRO A 97 -26.90 -7.40 -8.19
C PRO A 97 -26.22 -8.48 -7.35
N PHE A 98 -25.14 -8.14 -6.65
CA PHE A 98 -24.39 -9.08 -5.80
C PHE A 98 -25.17 -9.44 -4.53
N VAL A 99 -25.79 -8.43 -3.92
CA VAL A 99 -26.67 -8.62 -2.75
C VAL A 99 -27.86 -9.50 -3.11
N PHE A 100 -28.49 -9.25 -4.26
CA PHE A 100 -29.57 -10.07 -4.78
C PHE A 100 -29.15 -11.54 -5.00
N LEU A 101 -28.02 -11.77 -5.69
CA LEU A 101 -27.51 -13.12 -5.92
C LEU A 101 -27.21 -13.86 -4.61
N LEU A 102 -26.63 -13.17 -3.63
CA LEU A 102 -26.33 -13.73 -2.32
C LEU A 102 -27.60 -14.17 -1.60
N GLY A 103 -28.62 -13.32 -1.51
CA GLY A 103 -29.87 -13.72 -0.85
C GLY A 103 -30.68 -14.75 -1.65
N LEU A 104 -30.61 -14.75 -2.99
CA LEU A 104 -31.17 -15.83 -3.81
C LEU A 104 -30.54 -17.18 -3.45
N MET A 105 -29.22 -17.23 -3.23
CA MET A 105 -28.54 -18.46 -2.81
C MET A 105 -29.00 -18.93 -1.42
N PHE A 106 -29.20 -18.02 -0.46
CA PHE A 106 -29.74 -18.36 0.86
C PHE A 106 -31.17 -18.92 0.75
N LEU A 107 -32.02 -18.32 -0.09
CA LEU A 107 -33.38 -18.81 -0.34
C LEU A 107 -33.40 -20.18 -1.03
N LEU A 108 -32.52 -20.40 -2.00
CA LEU A 108 -32.37 -21.70 -2.65
C LEU A 108 -31.86 -22.77 -1.67
N SER A 109 -30.89 -22.45 -0.80
CA SER A 109 -30.43 -23.33 0.27
C SER A 109 -31.57 -23.70 1.23
N TRP A 110 -32.36 -22.70 1.65
CA TRP A 110 -33.53 -22.94 2.50
C TRP A 110 -34.61 -23.78 1.80
N GLY A 111 -34.95 -23.46 0.56
CA GLY A 111 -35.92 -24.22 -0.24
C GLY A 111 -35.46 -25.67 -0.46
N LEU A 112 -34.18 -25.89 -0.72
CA LEU A 112 -33.59 -27.23 -0.80
C LEU A 112 -33.70 -27.97 0.54
N HIS A 113 -33.37 -27.31 1.66
CA HIS A 113 -33.54 -27.89 3.00
C HIS A 113 -34.99 -28.30 3.27
N GLN A 114 -35.97 -27.44 2.94
CA GLN A 114 -37.39 -27.79 3.07
C GLN A 114 -37.80 -28.94 2.14
N SER A 115 -37.27 -29.00 0.93
CA SER A 115 -37.56 -30.09 -0.03
C SER A 115 -36.95 -31.44 0.38
N LEU A 116 -35.80 -31.42 1.08
CA LEU A 116 -35.15 -32.60 1.64
C LEU A 116 -35.89 -33.11 2.88
N ILE A 117 -36.65 -32.27 3.57
CA ILE A 117 -37.57 -32.67 4.65
C ILE A 117 -38.91 -33.17 4.03
N TRP A 118 -38.84 -33.91 2.91
CA TRP A 118 -40.02 -34.44 2.22
C TRP A 118 -40.91 -35.20 3.23
N PRO A 119 -42.25 -34.98 3.24
CA PRO A 119 -43.14 -35.48 4.29
C PRO A 119 -43.26 -37.02 4.40
N GLY A 120 -42.53 -37.77 3.57
CA GLY A 120 -42.46 -39.23 3.57
C GLY A 120 -41.38 -39.82 4.48
N ASP A 121 -40.41 -39.01 4.92
CA ASP A 121 -39.33 -39.44 5.84
C ASP A 121 -39.49 -38.86 7.26
N THR A 122 -40.64 -38.25 7.55
CA THR A 122 -41.06 -38.21 8.96
C THR A 122 -41.41 -39.64 9.36
N PRO A 123 -40.74 -40.25 10.36
CA PRO A 123 -41.31 -41.43 10.98
C PRO A 123 -42.72 -41.02 11.36
N SER A 124 -43.71 -41.78 10.88
CA SER A 124 -45.09 -41.59 11.30
C SER A 124 -45.07 -41.28 12.80
N LYS A 125 -45.81 -40.26 13.24
CA LYS A 125 -46.19 -40.11 14.65
C LYS A 125 -47.10 -41.28 15.08
N GLY A 126 -46.72 -42.51 14.77
CA GLY A 126 -47.07 -43.70 15.51
C GLY A 126 -46.18 -43.68 16.73
N SER A 127 -46.75 -43.27 17.84
CA SER A 127 -46.25 -43.58 19.16
C SER A 127 -46.03 -45.08 19.28
N HIS A 128 -44.83 -45.56 18.95
CA HIS A 128 -44.36 -46.85 19.44
C HIS A 128 -44.10 -46.67 20.94
N VAL A 129 -45.18 -46.66 21.73
CA VAL A 129 -45.10 -47.09 23.12
C VAL A 129 -44.84 -48.58 23.04
N SER A 130 -43.57 -48.96 22.99
CA SER A 130 -43.17 -50.33 23.28
C SER A 130 -43.76 -50.68 24.63
N ARG A 131 -44.65 -51.68 24.68
CA ARG A 131 -45.04 -52.31 25.95
C ARG A 131 -43.74 -52.77 26.61
N ALA A 132 -43.35 -52.12 27.70
CA ALA A 132 -42.26 -52.58 28.53
C ALA A 132 -42.68 -53.92 29.16
N GLY A 133 -42.33 -55.02 28.49
CA GLY A 133 -42.29 -56.33 29.11
C GLY A 133 -41.09 -56.38 30.05
N GLY A 134 -41.37 -56.40 31.36
CA GLY A 134 -40.36 -56.62 32.40
C GLY A 134 -39.48 -55.41 32.71
N MET A 135 -39.26 -55.14 34.00
CA MET A 135 -38.39 -54.06 34.48
C MET A 135 -36.94 -54.23 33.95
N PRO A 136 -36.38 -53.25 33.24
CA PRO A 136 -34.93 -53.12 33.08
C PRO A 136 -34.41 -52.27 34.25
N GLY A 137 -33.47 -52.80 35.02
CA GLY A 137 -32.99 -52.17 36.25
C GLY A 137 -32.17 -50.88 36.10
N HIS A 138 -31.99 -50.30 34.90
CA HIS A 138 -31.08 -49.15 34.70
C HIS A 138 -31.63 -48.23 33.59
N ASN A 139 -32.49 -47.28 33.94
CA ASN A 139 -32.91 -46.21 33.03
C ASN A 139 -32.13 -44.91 33.33
N ALA A 140 -31.84 -44.12 32.28
CA ALA A 140 -31.06 -42.88 32.34
C ALA A 140 -31.78 -41.72 33.09
N PRO A 141 -31.08 -40.66 33.51
CA PRO A 141 -31.74 -39.50 34.15
C PRO A 141 -32.75 -38.83 33.20
N GLY A 142 -33.94 -38.49 33.70
CA GLY A 142 -35.02 -37.86 32.91
C GLY A 142 -36.34 -37.74 33.68
N ILE A 143 -37.29 -36.99 33.12
CA ILE A 143 -38.66 -36.85 33.67
C ILE A 143 -39.51 -38.00 33.15
N TYR A 144 -40.04 -38.82 34.06
CA TYR A 144 -40.89 -39.96 33.72
C TYR A 144 -42.34 -39.63 34.06
N LEU A 145 -43.22 -39.76 33.07
CA LEU A 145 -44.66 -39.61 33.24
C LEU A 145 -45.31 -40.99 33.21
N ARG A 146 -45.88 -41.41 34.34
CA ARG A 146 -46.65 -42.65 34.43
C ARG A 146 -48.12 -42.31 34.61
N ALA A 147 -48.96 -42.83 33.72
CA ALA A 147 -50.41 -42.82 33.91
C ALA A 147 -50.81 -44.12 34.63
N GLU A 148 -51.35 -44.01 35.85
CA GLU A 148 -51.96 -45.13 36.55
C GLU A 148 -53.44 -45.25 36.16
N SER A 149 -53.86 -46.46 35.80
CA SER A 149 -55.19 -46.72 35.23
C SER A 149 -56.37 -46.56 36.22
N ALA A 150 -56.13 -46.19 37.49
CA ALA A 150 -57.16 -46.25 38.53
C ALA A 150 -57.47 -44.93 39.25
N ALA A 151 -56.72 -43.85 39.04
CA ALA A 151 -57.08 -42.53 39.59
C ALA A 151 -56.45 -41.43 38.71
N GLY A 152 -57.29 -40.61 38.08
CA GLY A 152 -56.94 -39.70 36.99
C GLY A 152 -56.10 -38.47 37.34
N SER A 153 -54.99 -38.64 38.06
CA SER A 153 -53.98 -37.60 38.27
C SER A 153 -52.60 -38.10 37.83
N PRO A 154 -51.89 -37.39 36.94
CA PRO A 154 -50.57 -37.81 36.47
C PRO A 154 -49.55 -37.72 37.61
N VAL A 155 -48.84 -38.82 37.89
CA VAL A 155 -47.71 -38.81 38.83
C VAL A 155 -46.45 -38.46 38.04
N VAL A 156 -45.98 -37.23 38.22
CA VAL A 156 -44.70 -36.74 37.70
C VAL A 156 -43.62 -37.16 38.69
N THR A 157 -42.74 -38.08 38.30
CA THR A 157 -41.52 -38.37 39.07
C THR A 157 -40.34 -37.78 38.35
N ALA A 158 -39.82 -36.67 38.89
CA ALA A 158 -38.54 -36.11 38.51
C ALA A 158 -37.47 -36.76 39.40
N ARG A 159 -36.50 -37.46 38.79
CA ARG A 159 -35.28 -37.85 39.48
C ARG A 159 -34.20 -36.83 39.13
N ASP A 160 -33.57 -36.25 40.15
CA ASP A 160 -32.51 -35.27 39.97
C ASP A 160 -31.34 -35.85 39.15
N ILE A 161 -30.85 -35.03 38.23
CA ILE A 161 -29.68 -35.34 37.41
C ILE A 161 -28.44 -35.06 38.27
N ASP A 162 -28.02 -36.05 39.06
CA ASP A 162 -26.69 -36.04 39.65
C ASP A 162 -25.65 -36.40 38.57
N SER A 163 -25.35 -35.44 37.68
CA SER A 163 -24.18 -35.54 36.81
C SER A 163 -23.32 -34.30 37.02
N PRO A 164 -22.04 -34.42 37.42
CA PRO A 164 -21.17 -33.27 37.58
C PRO A 164 -21.17 -32.50 36.26
N ALA A 165 -21.38 -31.19 36.37
CA ALA A 165 -21.63 -30.30 35.25
C ALA A 165 -20.61 -30.56 34.14
N PRO A 166 -20.99 -30.53 32.84
CA PRO A 166 -20.06 -30.64 31.72
C PRO A 166 -18.81 -29.75 31.86
N TRP A 167 -18.96 -28.65 32.60
CA TRP A 167 -17.90 -27.76 33.05
C TRP A 167 -16.83 -28.43 33.92
N GLU A 168 -17.20 -29.22 34.93
CA GLU A 168 -16.26 -29.98 35.78
C GLU A 168 -15.48 -31.03 34.97
N ARG A 169 -16.15 -31.70 34.03
CA ARG A 169 -15.48 -32.65 33.12
C ARG A 169 -14.50 -31.94 32.18
N PHE A 170 -14.87 -30.76 31.67
CA PHE A 170 -13.97 -29.91 30.88
C PHE A 170 -12.77 -29.45 31.72
N LEU A 171 -13.00 -28.98 32.94
CA LEU A 171 -11.94 -28.56 33.86
C LEU A 171 -10.98 -29.71 34.18
N ASN A 172 -11.48 -30.91 34.47
CA ASN A 172 -10.64 -32.09 34.71
C ASN A 172 -9.79 -32.48 33.48
N ILE A 173 -10.37 -32.42 32.27
CA ILE A 173 -9.62 -32.68 31.03
C ILE A 173 -8.58 -31.58 30.80
N ALA A 174 -8.93 -30.32 31.05
CA ALA A 174 -8.02 -29.19 30.92
C ALA A 174 -6.87 -29.27 31.93
N GLU A 175 -7.14 -29.65 33.18
CA GLU A 175 -6.14 -29.82 34.24
C GLU A 175 -5.20 -31.00 33.95
N GLU A 176 -5.73 -32.14 33.48
CA GLU A 176 -4.90 -33.28 33.05
C GLU A 176 -4.01 -32.90 31.86
N LYS A 177 -4.56 -32.20 30.86
CA LYS A 177 -3.80 -31.69 29.70
C LYS A 177 -2.73 -30.67 30.12
N TYR A 178 -3.06 -29.79 31.07
CA TYR A 178 -2.15 -28.79 31.61
C TYR A 178 -0.99 -29.45 32.38
N GLY A 179 -1.28 -30.43 33.25
CA GLY A 179 -0.25 -31.19 33.98
C GLY A 179 0.69 -31.97 33.04
N GLN A 180 0.15 -32.54 31.95
CA GLN A 180 0.99 -33.18 30.91
C GLN A 180 1.86 -32.17 30.15
N MET A 181 1.37 -30.95 29.89
CA MET A 181 2.18 -29.87 29.33
C MET A 181 3.28 -29.43 30.31
N GLU A 182 2.95 -29.25 31.58
CA GLU A 182 3.90 -28.84 32.62
C GLU A 182 5.06 -29.84 32.78
N LEU A 183 4.77 -31.14 32.75
CA LEU A 183 5.79 -32.20 32.78
C LEU A 183 6.73 -32.15 31.56
N ARG A 184 6.23 -31.77 30.38
CA ARG A 184 7.06 -31.59 29.18
C ARG A 184 7.96 -30.36 29.25
N PHE A 185 7.58 -29.33 30.00
CA PHE A 185 8.39 -28.11 30.18
C PHE A 185 9.21 -28.09 31.49
N LYS A 186 9.04 -29.09 32.38
CA LYS A 186 9.81 -29.23 33.64
C LYS A 186 11.29 -29.54 33.45
N THR A 187 11.67 -30.12 32.31
CA THR A 187 13.09 -30.43 32.05
C THR A 187 13.82 -29.12 31.72
N PRO A 188 14.92 -28.76 32.40
CA PRO A 188 15.57 -27.44 32.27
C PRO A 188 16.05 -27.13 30.85
N TRP A 189 16.19 -28.16 30.01
CA TRP A 189 16.67 -28.05 28.63
C TRP A 189 15.56 -27.87 27.59
N THR A 190 14.30 -28.10 27.93
CA THR A 190 13.19 -28.07 26.95
C THR A 190 12.97 -26.67 26.37
N LEU A 191 12.86 -25.64 27.22
CA LEU A 191 12.75 -24.25 26.78
C LEU A 191 14.00 -23.77 26.00
N PRO A 192 15.25 -23.99 26.47
CA PRO A 192 16.44 -23.71 25.69
C PRO A 192 16.48 -24.42 24.32
N ILE A 193 16.09 -25.70 24.25
CA ILE A 193 16.08 -26.45 22.99
C ILE A 193 15.01 -25.89 22.05
N VAL A 194 13.80 -25.59 22.53
CA VAL A 194 12.74 -24.97 21.72
C VAL A 194 13.17 -23.58 21.23
N ALA A 195 13.76 -22.76 22.10
CA ALA A 195 14.26 -21.43 21.74
C ALA A 195 15.42 -21.51 20.72
N ALA A 196 16.37 -22.43 20.92
CA ALA A 196 17.47 -22.66 19.99
C ALA A 196 16.99 -23.18 18.64
N THR A 197 16.01 -24.10 18.64
CA THR A 197 15.40 -24.62 17.41
C THR A 197 14.64 -23.53 16.67
N ALA A 198 13.87 -22.70 17.38
CA ALA A 198 13.17 -21.55 16.80
C ALA A 198 14.15 -20.50 16.25
N LEU A 199 15.23 -20.20 16.98
CA LEU A 199 16.28 -19.29 16.52
C LEU A 199 17.00 -19.84 15.28
N MET A 200 17.34 -21.12 15.27
CA MET A 200 17.96 -21.78 14.11
C MET A 200 17.01 -21.76 12.90
N ALA A 201 15.73 -22.07 13.09
CA ALA A 201 14.73 -21.97 12.05
C ALA A 201 14.59 -20.53 11.51
N ALA A 202 14.57 -19.54 12.40
CA ALA A 202 14.51 -18.12 12.03
C ALA A 202 15.76 -17.68 11.24
N LEU A 203 16.96 -18.13 11.63
CA LEU A 203 18.21 -17.84 10.93
C LEU A 203 18.25 -18.50 9.55
N LEU A 204 17.83 -19.77 9.44
CA LEU A 204 17.72 -20.48 8.17
C LEU A 204 16.71 -19.82 7.22
N LEU A 205 15.54 -19.45 7.74
CA LEU A 205 14.53 -18.71 6.99
C LEU A 205 15.06 -17.35 6.57
N SER A 206 15.69 -16.59 7.46
CA SER A 206 16.29 -15.28 7.16
C SER A 206 17.39 -15.33 6.09
N TRP A 207 18.17 -16.40 6.06
CA TRP A 207 19.17 -16.62 5.01
C TRP A 207 18.53 -16.89 3.66
N ARG A 208 17.34 -17.52 3.64
CA ARG A 208 16.64 -17.92 2.42
C ARG A 208 15.64 -16.88 1.90
N VAL A 209 14.98 -16.18 2.82
CA VAL A 209 13.95 -15.17 2.62
C VAL A 209 14.64 -13.81 2.54
N ASN A 210 14.67 -13.24 1.35
CA ASN A 210 15.32 -11.96 1.10
C ASN A 210 14.40 -10.80 1.51
N ILE A 211 14.90 -9.90 2.37
CA ILE A 211 14.14 -8.76 2.89
C ILE A 211 13.52 -7.90 1.78
N ASN A 212 14.27 -7.60 0.73
CA ASN A 212 13.81 -6.77 -0.38
C ASN A 212 12.78 -7.52 -1.24
N LEU A 213 12.90 -8.85 -1.33
CA LEU A 213 12.02 -9.65 -2.15
C LEU A 213 10.60 -9.76 -1.60
N PHE A 214 10.48 -9.92 -0.29
CA PHE A 214 9.19 -10.12 0.37
C PHE A 214 8.54 -8.79 0.80
N SER A 215 8.98 -7.65 0.25
CA SER A 215 8.36 -6.35 0.48
C SER A 215 7.33 -6.04 -0.63
N LEU A 216 6.50 -5.01 -0.43
CA LEU A 216 5.62 -4.51 -1.47
C LEU A 216 6.37 -3.76 -2.59
N HIS A 217 7.70 -3.56 -2.46
CA HIS A 217 8.53 -2.87 -3.44
C HIS A 217 8.43 -3.49 -4.83
N HIS A 218 8.58 -4.82 -4.97
CA HIS A 218 8.54 -5.47 -6.28
C HIS A 218 7.16 -5.34 -6.95
N PHE A 219 6.08 -5.45 -6.16
CA PHE A 219 4.74 -5.24 -6.67
C PHE A 219 4.54 -3.80 -7.20
N TYR A 220 5.00 -2.81 -6.44
CA TYR A 220 4.96 -1.40 -6.83
C TYR A 220 5.82 -1.13 -8.08
N ARG A 221 7.08 -1.58 -8.06
CA ARG A 221 8.01 -1.52 -9.18
C ARG A 221 7.42 -2.09 -10.46
N ASN A 222 6.84 -3.29 -10.40
CA ASN A 222 6.29 -3.95 -11.57
C ASN A 222 5.16 -3.12 -12.18
N ARG A 223 4.26 -2.57 -11.34
CA ARG A 223 3.18 -1.68 -11.81
C ARG A 223 3.70 -0.43 -12.50
N LEU A 224 4.70 0.25 -11.92
CA LEU A 224 5.31 1.42 -12.52
C LEU A 224 6.02 1.08 -13.84
N SER A 225 6.79 -0.01 -13.86
CA SER A 225 7.51 -0.45 -15.05
C SER A 225 6.54 -0.75 -16.19
N ARG A 226 5.43 -1.44 -15.91
CA ARG A 226 4.37 -1.69 -16.90
C ARG A 226 3.68 -0.40 -17.37
N CYS A 227 3.39 0.52 -16.45
CA CYS A 227 2.70 1.77 -16.75
C CYS A 227 3.53 2.70 -17.64
N TYR A 228 4.80 2.89 -17.31
CA TYR A 228 5.65 3.89 -17.99
C TYR A 228 6.56 3.25 -19.05
N LEU A 229 7.34 2.24 -18.68
CA LEU A 229 8.31 1.62 -19.57
C LEU A 229 7.64 0.64 -20.56
N GLY A 230 6.65 -0.12 -20.08
CA GLY A 230 5.85 -1.01 -20.91
C GLY A 230 4.95 -0.27 -21.90
N ALA A 231 4.34 0.85 -21.50
CA ALA A 231 3.49 1.64 -22.42
C ALA A 231 4.30 2.28 -23.57
N THR A 232 5.59 2.53 -23.37
CA THR A 232 6.49 3.10 -24.38
C THR A 232 7.23 2.06 -25.22
N ASN A 233 7.15 0.78 -24.85
CA ASN A 233 7.77 -0.33 -25.57
C ASN A 233 6.90 -0.78 -26.76
N THR A 234 7.27 -0.36 -27.98
CA THR A 234 6.53 -0.72 -29.21
C THR A 234 6.65 -2.19 -29.60
N GLY A 235 7.69 -2.89 -29.15
CA GLY A 235 7.95 -4.31 -29.44
C GLY A 235 7.39 -5.28 -28.40
N ARG A 236 6.57 -4.78 -27.48
CA ARG A 236 6.13 -5.48 -26.27
C ARG A 236 5.29 -6.72 -26.55
N ARG A 237 5.64 -7.82 -25.86
CA ARG A 237 4.95 -9.12 -25.88
C ARG A 237 4.63 -9.55 -24.45
N PRO A 238 3.56 -9.01 -23.85
CA PRO A 238 3.25 -9.28 -22.47
C PRO A 238 2.75 -10.70 -22.27
N HIS A 239 3.14 -11.30 -21.14
CA HIS A 239 2.58 -12.56 -20.71
C HIS A 239 1.07 -12.42 -20.43
N LEU A 240 0.24 -13.30 -20.98
CA LEU A 240 -1.24 -13.18 -20.93
C LEU A 240 -1.82 -13.11 -19.52
N LEU A 241 -1.20 -13.80 -18.56
CA LEU A 241 -1.73 -13.87 -17.20
C LEU A 241 -1.37 -12.65 -16.34
N THR A 242 -0.15 -12.16 -16.48
CA THR A 242 0.45 -11.16 -15.59
C THR A 242 0.49 -9.78 -16.25
N GLY A 243 0.46 -9.75 -17.58
CA GLY A 243 0.55 -8.55 -18.38
C GLY A 243 1.94 -7.91 -18.36
N PHE A 244 3.01 -8.64 -17.98
CA PHE A 244 4.40 -8.15 -17.98
C PHE A 244 5.20 -8.72 -19.14
N ASP A 245 6.12 -7.92 -19.67
CA ASP A 245 7.18 -8.37 -20.57
C ASP A 245 8.54 -8.14 -19.87
N PRO A 246 9.41 -9.16 -19.75
CA PRO A 246 10.76 -8.99 -19.19
C PRO A 246 11.60 -7.91 -19.87
N LYS A 247 11.28 -7.56 -21.12
CA LYS A 247 11.95 -6.50 -21.89
C LYS A 247 11.38 -5.11 -21.66
N ASP A 248 10.37 -4.96 -20.79
CA ASP A 248 9.84 -3.65 -20.43
C ASP A 248 10.85 -2.81 -19.63
N ASP A 249 11.79 -3.43 -18.91
CA ASP A 249 12.77 -2.70 -18.09
C ASP A 249 14.19 -2.77 -18.69
N LEU A 250 14.99 -1.74 -18.42
CA LEU A 250 16.33 -1.54 -18.98
C LEU A 250 17.34 -1.36 -17.85
N ALA A 251 18.60 -1.73 -18.08
CA ALA A 251 19.64 -1.40 -17.11
C ALA A 251 19.87 0.12 -17.11
N LEU A 252 19.97 0.74 -15.93
CA LEU A 252 20.13 2.20 -15.82
C LEU A 252 21.38 2.69 -16.57
N ALA A 253 22.44 1.87 -16.61
CA ALA A 253 23.68 2.19 -17.30
C ALA A 253 23.52 2.32 -18.83
N GLU A 254 22.51 1.70 -19.43
CA GLU A 254 22.25 1.80 -20.88
C GLU A 254 21.77 3.21 -21.27
N LEU A 255 21.29 4.00 -20.31
CA LEU A 255 20.86 5.38 -20.53
C LEU A 255 22.03 6.39 -20.54
N ALA A 256 23.30 5.94 -20.46
CA ALA A 256 24.46 6.83 -20.36
C ALA A 256 24.60 7.79 -21.56
N GLY A 257 24.26 7.32 -22.76
CA GLY A 257 24.25 8.11 -23.99
C GLY A 257 22.96 8.91 -24.23
N GLN A 258 21.93 8.70 -23.43
CA GLN A 258 20.61 9.30 -23.66
C GLN A 258 20.55 10.76 -23.18
N ARG A 259 19.66 11.52 -23.81
CA ARG A 259 19.31 12.89 -23.43
C ARG A 259 17.79 13.01 -23.31
N PRO A 260 17.27 13.64 -22.24
CA PRO A 260 17.99 14.24 -21.10
C PRO A 260 18.79 13.20 -20.27
N PHE A 261 19.84 13.66 -19.59
CA PHE A 261 20.63 12.79 -18.71
C PHE A 261 19.84 12.51 -17.44
N HIS A 262 19.53 11.24 -17.18
CA HIS A 262 18.61 10.85 -16.12
C HIS A 262 19.30 10.88 -14.75
N ILE A 263 18.63 11.47 -13.76
CA ILE A 263 19.07 11.48 -12.36
C ILE A 263 17.86 11.09 -11.52
N PHE A 264 17.96 9.97 -10.80
CA PHE A 264 16.93 9.54 -9.86
C PHE A 264 17.40 9.86 -8.44
N GLY A 265 16.71 10.79 -7.79
CA GLY A 265 16.94 11.17 -6.39
C GLY A 265 16.25 10.20 -5.44
N THR A 266 16.96 9.75 -4.42
CA THR A 266 16.44 8.89 -3.35
C THR A 266 16.97 9.38 -2.00
N SER A 267 16.28 9.00 -0.93
CA SER A 267 16.68 9.38 0.43
C SER A 267 17.29 8.20 1.16
N ILE A 268 18.53 8.37 1.65
CA ILE A 268 19.12 7.48 2.64
C ILE A 268 18.48 7.75 3.99
N ASN A 269 17.92 6.74 4.62
CA ASN A 269 17.36 6.88 5.97
C ASN A 269 18.44 6.77 7.06
N LEU A 270 18.60 7.83 7.84
CA LEU A 270 19.61 8.01 8.89
C LEU A 270 18.93 8.20 10.25
N ASN A 271 18.30 7.17 10.77
CA ASN A 271 17.49 7.28 11.99
C ASN A 271 18.31 7.20 13.28
N ARG A 272 19.55 6.71 13.20
CA ARG A 272 20.48 6.65 14.34
C ARG A 272 21.84 7.22 13.93
N GLY A 273 22.17 8.41 14.43
CA GLY A 273 23.48 9.05 14.22
C GLY A 273 23.94 9.77 15.48
N ARG A 274 25.21 9.62 15.87
CA ARG A 274 25.82 10.32 17.01
C ARG A 274 26.06 11.82 16.75
N GLN A 275 25.70 12.33 15.57
CA GLN A 275 25.99 13.69 15.10
C GLN A 275 24.77 14.60 15.21
N LEU A 276 24.97 15.75 15.88
CA LEU A 276 23.96 16.78 16.13
C LEU A 276 23.29 17.30 14.84
N ALA A 277 24.04 17.42 13.73
CA ALA A 277 23.52 17.87 12.44
C ALA A 277 22.45 16.93 11.83
N TRP A 278 22.43 15.67 12.25
CA TRP A 278 21.55 14.63 11.70
C TRP A 278 20.42 14.23 12.65
N GLN A 279 20.45 14.71 13.89
CA GLN A 279 19.33 14.53 14.83
C GLN A 279 18.04 15.16 14.31
N ASN A 280 18.14 16.29 13.59
CA ASN A 280 17.00 17.00 13.01
C ASN A 280 16.69 16.62 11.54
N ARG A 281 17.66 16.12 10.76
CA ARG A 281 17.45 15.85 9.32
C ARG A 281 17.12 14.39 9.02
N ARG A 282 17.70 13.43 9.75
CA ARG A 282 17.50 11.97 9.62
C ARG A 282 17.54 11.37 8.19
N ALA A 283 18.02 12.11 7.20
CA ALA A 283 18.15 11.66 5.82
C ALA A 283 19.28 12.37 5.05
N ALA A 284 19.74 11.75 3.96
CA ALA A 284 20.69 12.33 3.01
C ALA A 284 20.33 11.95 1.56
N SER A 285 20.69 12.81 0.60
CA SER A 285 20.50 12.54 -0.83
C SER A 285 21.39 11.39 -1.32
N PHE A 286 20.80 10.42 -2.01
CA PHE A 286 21.47 9.40 -2.81
C PHE A 286 20.97 9.48 -4.25
N ALA A 287 21.90 9.64 -5.19
CA ALA A 287 21.60 9.78 -6.60
C ALA A 287 21.96 8.51 -7.37
N PHE A 288 21.00 8.00 -8.14
CA PHE A 288 21.26 7.03 -9.20
C PHE A 288 21.34 7.76 -10.54
N THR A 289 22.46 7.61 -11.24
CA THR A 289 22.62 8.11 -12.61
C THR A 289 23.10 6.97 -13.52
N PRO A 290 22.97 7.09 -14.84
CA PRO A 290 23.49 6.09 -15.77
C PRO A 290 24.99 5.79 -15.64
N LEU A 291 25.78 6.77 -15.21
CA LEU A 291 27.23 6.60 -15.07
C LEU A 291 27.63 6.14 -13.66
N TYR A 292 27.12 6.83 -12.64
CA TYR A 292 27.49 6.60 -11.25
C TYR A 292 26.29 6.61 -10.31
N SER A 293 26.33 5.73 -9.31
CA SER A 293 25.34 5.65 -8.23
C SER A 293 26.03 5.84 -6.89
N GLY A 294 25.46 6.67 -6.03
CA GLY A 294 26.02 6.91 -4.71
C GLY A 294 25.55 8.19 -4.04
N TYR A 295 26.30 8.60 -3.03
CA TYR A 295 25.99 9.78 -2.24
C TYR A 295 27.26 10.47 -1.76
N GLU A 296 27.13 11.75 -1.48
CA GLU A 296 28.17 12.56 -0.87
C GLU A 296 27.58 13.37 0.29
N PRO A 297 27.92 13.02 1.54
CA PRO A 297 27.48 13.74 2.72
C PRO A 297 27.91 15.20 2.69
N ALA A 298 27.06 16.09 3.19
CA ALA A 298 27.43 17.50 3.39
C ALA A 298 28.52 17.68 4.47
N SER A 299 28.68 16.71 5.38
CA SER A 299 29.69 16.73 6.43
C SER A 299 30.91 15.90 6.04
N HIS A 300 32.10 16.51 6.11
CA HIS A 300 33.39 15.84 5.91
C HIS A 300 33.67 14.70 6.90
N GLN A 301 32.88 14.59 7.98
CA GLN A 301 33.05 13.53 8.99
C GLN A 301 32.50 12.17 8.53
N VAL A 302 31.70 12.14 7.47
CA VAL A 302 31.13 10.90 6.95
C VAL A 302 31.66 10.64 5.56
N LYS A 303 32.12 9.41 5.34
CA LYS A 303 32.54 8.96 4.03
C LYS A 303 31.31 8.78 3.14
N GLY A 304 31.29 9.50 2.03
CA GLY A 304 30.45 9.22 0.89
C GLY A 304 31.25 8.53 -0.20
N GLY A 305 30.56 8.11 -1.26
CA GLY A 305 31.21 7.57 -2.43
C GLY A 305 30.23 7.36 -3.57
N TYR A 306 30.76 7.45 -4.78
CA TYR A 306 30.08 7.09 -6.01
C TYR A 306 30.73 5.86 -6.63
N ARG A 307 29.93 4.96 -7.18
CA ARG A 307 30.37 3.73 -7.86
C ARG A 307 29.79 3.64 -9.26
N PRO A 308 30.49 3.00 -10.22
CA PRO A 308 29.96 2.80 -11.57
C PRO A 308 28.62 2.06 -11.55
N THR A 309 27.59 2.65 -12.14
CA THR A 309 26.22 2.09 -12.13
C THR A 309 26.15 0.74 -12.85
N ALA A 310 26.97 0.53 -13.88
CA ALA A 310 27.04 -0.73 -14.63
C ALA A 310 27.45 -1.95 -13.77
N GLU A 311 28.10 -1.71 -12.62
CA GLU A 311 28.53 -2.76 -11.69
C GLU A 311 27.75 -2.76 -10.37
N TYR A 312 26.95 -1.71 -10.13
CA TYR A 312 26.20 -1.55 -8.90
C TYR A 312 25.10 -2.61 -8.78
N GLY A 313 25.14 -3.40 -7.70
CA GLY A 313 24.18 -4.47 -7.44
C GLY A 313 24.26 -5.70 -8.36
N LYS A 314 25.33 -5.88 -9.14
CA LYS A 314 25.45 -6.95 -10.16
C LYS A 314 25.76 -8.35 -9.61
N ASP A 315 26.50 -8.51 -8.53
CA ASP A 315 27.11 -9.79 -8.11
C ASP A 315 26.09 -10.89 -7.74
N ASN A 316 24.89 -10.51 -7.30
CA ASN A 316 23.84 -11.45 -6.88
C ASN A 316 22.50 -11.24 -7.60
N ALA A 317 22.53 -10.61 -8.78
CA ALA A 317 21.37 -10.39 -9.62
C ALA A 317 21.71 -10.72 -11.08
N ALA A 318 20.69 -11.05 -11.89
CA ALA A 318 20.87 -11.33 -13.31
C ALA A 318 21.30 -10.10 -14.12
N SER A 319 20.94 -8.90 -13.65
CA SER A 319 21.27 -7.62 -14.25
C SER A 319 21.79 -6.63 -13.20
N PRO A 320 22.56 -5.60 -13.62
CA PRO A 320 22.78 -4.41 -12.81
C PRO A 320 21.46 -3.72 -12.45
N VAL A 321 21.55 -2.64 -11.65
CA VAL A 321 20.37 -1.86 -11.26
C VAL A 321 19.59 -1.38 -12.49
N GLN A 322 18.28 -1.61 -12.48
CA GLN A 322 17.38 -1.29 -13.58
C GLN A 322 16.58 -0.02 -13.33
N VAL A 323 16.09 0.61 -14.40
CA VAL A 323 15.32 1.86 -14.37
C VAL A 323 14.06 1.70 -13.52
N GLY A 324 13.31 0.60 -13.71
CA GLY A 324 12.12 0.31 -12.93
C GLY A 324 12.41 0.24 -11.42
N SER A 325 13.55 -0.35 -11.03
CA SER A 325 13.95 -0.40 -9.61
C SER A 325 14.23 0.98 -9.04
N VAL A 326 15.05 1.79 -9.70
CA VAL A 326 15.40 3.11 -9.16
C VAL A 326 14.22 4.06 -9.15
N MET A 327 13.34 3.98 -10.16
CA MET A 327 12.07 4.73 -10.21
C MET A 327 11.17 4.35 -9.03
N ALA A 328 11.03 3.06 -8.73
CA ALA A 328 10.21 2.58 -7.63
C ALA A 328 10.78 2.97 -6.25
N ILE A 329 12.10 3.01 -6.08
CA ILE A 329 12.75 3.50 -4.85
C ILE A 329 12.52 5.01 -4.71
N SER A 330 12.68 5.76 -5.81
CA SER A 330 12.56 7.22 -5.83
C SER A 330 11.15 7.70 -5.47
N GLY A 331 10.10 6.96 -5.81
CA GLY A 331 8.71 7.25 -5.42
C GLY A 331 8.17 6.37 -4.28
N ALA A 332 9.03 5.84 -3.40
CA ALA A 332 8.66 4.91 -2.32
C ALA A 332 8.09 5.63 -1.07
N ALA A 333 7.01 6.41 -1.24
CA ALA A 333 6.45 7.27 -0.20
C ALA A 333 6.01 6.51 1.08
N ALA A 334 5.50 5.29 0.95
CA ALA A 334 5.11 4.45 2.10
C ALA A 334 6.26 3.53 2.54
N ASN A 335 6.99 3.93 3.60
CA ASN A 335 8.15 3.19 4.11
C ASN A 335 8.18 3.26 5.66
N PRO A 336 8.57 2.21 6.40
CA PRO A 336 8.78 2.29 7.85
C PRO A 336 9.80 3.34 8.27
N ASN A 337 10.80 3.62 7.42
CA ASN A 337 11.78 4.68 7.64
C ASN A 337 11.55 5.79 6.59
N GLN A 338 11.13 6.97 7.04
CA GLN A 338 10.81 8.15 6.20
C GLN A 338 11.61 9.37 6.67
N GLY A 339 12.89 9.18 7.00
CA GLY A 339 13.75 10.23 7.57
C GLY A 339 13.07 10.96 8.73
N PHE A 340 12.81 12.27 8.53
CA PHE A 340 12.18 13.17 9.50
C PHE A 340 10.81 12.69 10.02
N HIS A 341 10.02 12.01 9.18
CA HIS A 341 8.67 11.54 9.55
C HIS A 341 8.67 10.18 10.28
N THR A 342 9.84 9.60 10.58
CA THR A 342 9.93 8.28 11.22
C THR A 342 9.45 8.33 12.67
N SER A 343 8.28 7.72 12.94
CA SER A 343 7.80 7.35 14.28
C SER A 343 8.07 5.87 14.53
N PRO A 344 8.74 5.47 15.63
CA PRO A 344 9.05 4.06 15.92
C PRO A 344 7.81 3.15 15.98
N ALA A 345 6.67 3.65 16.48
CA ALA A 345 5.43 2.89 16.55
C ALA A 345 4.79 2.69 15.17
N VAL A 346 4.82 3.72 14.31
CA VAL A 346 4.34 3.64 12.93
C VAL A 346 5.26 2.74 12.11
N ALA A 347 6.59 2.88 12.28
CA ALA A 347 7.59 2.01 11.66
C ALA A 347 7.37 0.53 12.03
N PHE A 348 7.09 0.25 13.30
CA PHE A 348 6.75 -1.10 13.76
C PHE A 348 5.50 -1.65 13.05
N LEU A 349 4.38 -0.90 13.06
CA LEU A 349 3.14 -1.32 12.42
C LEU A 349 3.32 -1.53 10.91
N MET A 350 3.94 -0.58 10.21
CA MET A 350 4.19 -0.69 8.77
C MET A 350 5.09 -1.87 8.45
N THR A 351 6.10 -2.16 9.28
CA THR A 351 6.99 -3.31 9.08
C THR A 351 6.25 -4.64 9.32
N VAL A 352 5.41 -4.73 10.36
CA VAL A 352 4.60 -5.92 10.66
C VAL A 352 3.56 -6.19 9.56
N PHE A 353 2.90 -5.15 9.05
CA PHE A 353 1.93 -5.25 7.96
C PHE A 353 2.57 -5.22 6.56
N ASN A 354 3.90 -5.23 6.47
CA ASN A 354 4.65 -5.22 5.21
C ASN A 354 4.38 -4.01 4.30
N VAL A 355 3.94 -2.88 4.85
CA VAL A 355 3.75 -1.60 4.15
C VAL A 355 5.11 -0.93 3.97
N ARG A 356 5.94 -1.49 3.10
CA ARG A 356 7.31 -1.05 2.85
C ARG A 356 7.65 -1.05 1.36
N LEU A 357 7.87 0.15 0.83
CA LEU A 357 8.30 0.37 -0.55
C LEU A 357 9.81 0.68 -0.66
N GLY A 358 10.48 0.93 0.46
CA GLY A 358 11.94 1.13 0.49
C GLY A 358 12.74 -0.11 0.12
N HIS A 359 14.02 0.10 -0.14
CA HIS A 359 14.93 -0.95 -0.58
C HIS A 359 16.28 -0.82 0.11
N TRP A 360 16.79 -1.94 0.64
CA TRP A 360 18.17 -2.02 1.11
C TRP A 360 19.12 -2.18 -0.06
N CYS A 361 20.03 -1.23 -0.25
CA CYS A 361 21.01 -1.23 -1.32
C CYS A 361 22.43 -1.30 -0.75
N GLY A 362 23.37 -1.90 -1.49
CA GLY A 362 24.75 -2.02 -1.04
C GLY A 362 25.41 -0.65 -0.86
N ASP A 363 26.05 -0.40 0.28
CA ASP A 363 26.68 0.89 0.53
C ASP A 363 27.89 1.12 -0.42
N PRO A 364 27.90 2.20 -1.24
CA PRO A 364 29.03 2.59 -2.09
C PRO A 364 30.38 2.67 -1.37
N VAL A 365 30.39 3.03 -0.08
CA VAL A 365 31.62 3.16 0.72
C VAL A 365 32.24 1.79 0.98
N HIS A 366 31.43 0.74 1.09
CA HIS A 366 31.90 -0.57 1.46
C HIS A 366 32.29 -1.43 0.25
N GLU A 367 33.60 -1.71 0.12
CA GLU A 367 34.28 -2.34 -1.03
C GLU A 367 33.57 -3.52 -1.73
N LYS A 368 32.92 -4.41 -0.98
CA LYS A 368 32.30 -5.63 -1.52
C LYS A 368 30.78 -5.58 -1.58
N SER A 369 30.14 -4.75 -0.75
CA SER A 369 28.69 -4.82 -0.60
C SER A 369 27.96 -3.96 -1.63
N TRP A 370 28.56 -2.89 -2.15
CA TRP A 370 27.98 -2.08 -3.23
C TRP A 370 27.70 -2.86 -4.53
N ARG A 371 28.42 -3.96 -4.78
CA ARG A 371 28.17 -4.86 -5.91
C ARG A 371 27.01 -5.82 -5.67
N LYS A 372 26.46 -5.88 -4.46
CA LYS A 372 25.31 -6.76 -4.12
C LYS A 372 24.04 -5.94 -4.07
N ARG A 373 23.01 -6.39 -4.79
CA ARG A 373 21.67 -5.77 -4.81
C ARG A 373 20.97 -5.90 -3.46
N ASP A 374 21.15 -7.06 -2.84
CA ASP A 374 20.42 -7.46 -1.63
C ASP A 374 21.33 -7.96 -0.51
N PRO A 375 20.94 -7.76 0.77
CA PRO A 375 21.67 -8.28 1.90
C PRO A 375 21.63 -9.82 1.95
N GLY A 376 22.73 -10.39 2.43
CA GLY A 376 22.90 -11.83 2.60
C GLY A 376 21.99 -12.43 3.68
N LEU A 377 21.90 -11.76 4.82
CA LEU A 377 21.14 -12.18 6.00
C LEU A 377 20.09 -11.11 6.34
N SER A 378 18.82 -11.42 6.04
CA SER A 378 17.71 -10.45 6.08
C SER A 378 17.31 -10.01 7.50
N LEU A 379 17.34 -10.92 8.48
CA LEU A 379 16.87 -10.68 9.86
C LEU A 379 17.52 -9.46 10.50
N ARG A 380 18.81 -9.24 10.27
CA ARG A 380 19.53 -8.09 10.83
C ARG A 380 18.99 -6.77 10.31
N TYR A 381 18.64 -6.71 9.03
CA TYR A 381 18.11 -5.50 8.39
C TYR A 381 16.62 -5.31 8.72
N TRP A 382 15.88 -6.41 8.85
CA TRP A 382 14.48 -6.37 9.25
C TRP A 382 14.31 -5.89 10.70
N LEU A 383 15.17 -6.33 11.61
CA LEU A 383 15.21 -5.79 12.98
C LEU A 383 15.62 -4.32 12.99
N ALA A 384 16.50 -3.88 12.08
CA ALA A 384 16.86 -2.48 11.95
C ALA A 384 15.67 -1.63 11.46
N GLU A 385 14.84 -2.13 10.54
CA GLU A 385 13.58 -1.48 10.14
C GLU A 385 12.58 -1.42 11.30
N LEU A 386 12.33 -2.56 11.97
CA LEU A 386 11.40 -2.65 13.09
C LEU A 386 11.71 -1.68 14.23
N THR A 387 13.00 -1.48 14.51
CA THR A 387 13.46 -0.62 15.61
C THR A 387 13.73 0.81 15.15
N GLY A 388 13.54 1.12 13.86
CA GLY A 388 13.88 2.41 13.29
C GLY A 388 15.36 2.75 13.44
N THR A 389 16.26 1.76 13.39
CA THR A 389 17.71 1.95 13.61
C THR A 389 18.52 1.84 12.32
N ALA A 390 17.94 2.12 11.15
CA ALA A 390 18.70 2.23 9.91
C ALA A 390 19.76 3.35 10.00
N ASP A 391 21.02 3.00 9.74
CA ASP A 391 22.22 3.85 9.89
C ASP A 391 23.25 3.52 8.79
N LEU A 392 24.36 4.27 8.76
CA LEU A 392 25.48 4.10 7.81
C LEU A 392 26.57 3.15 8.31
N ASP A 393 26.47 2.65 9.54
CA ASP A 393 27.50 1.76 10.12
C ASP A 393 27.41 0.33 9.54
N ARG A 394 26.43 0.08 8.67
CA ARG A 394 26.15 -1.24 8.10
C ARG A 394 26.54 -1.33 6.62
N PRO A 395 26.91 -2.53 6.14
CA PRO A 395 27.21 -2.82 4.72
C PRO A 395 26.16 -2.44 3.66
N PHE A 396 24.92 -2.16 4.08
CA PHE A 396 23.80 -1.82 3.21
C PHE A 396 23.08 -0.61 3.82
N VAL A 397 22.63 0.28 2.96
CA VAL A 397 21.87 1.48 3.30
C VAL A 397 20.41 1.30 2.92
N ASN A 398 19.49 1.85 3.72
CA ASN A 398 18.07 1.83 3.43
C ASN A 398 17.71 3.06 2.60
N LEU A 399 17.25 2.84 1.37
CA LEU A 399 16.83 3.90 0.45
C LEU A 399 15.30 3.98 0.37
N SER A 400 14.80 5.20 0.23
CA SER A 400 13.38 5.53 0.19
C SER A 400 13.12 6.70 -0.75
N ASP A 401 11.87 7.17 -0.77
CA ASP A 401 11.40 8.29 -1.59
C ASP A 401 12.36 9.49 -1.56
N GLY A 402 12.65 10.08 -2.71
CA GLY A 402 13.47 11.29 -2.80
C GLY A 402 12.89 12.45 -2.00
N GLY A 403 11.56 12.55 -1.93
CA GLY A 403 10.83 13.56 -1.16
C GLY A 403 11.03 13.49 0.35
N HIS A 404 11.49 12.35 0.91
CA HIS A 404 11.88 12.30 2.32
C HIS A 404 13.13 13.12 2.64
N PHE A 405 13.93 13.48 1.62
CA PHE A 405 15.06 14.40 1.74
C PHE A 405 14.79 15.69 1.00
N GLU A 406 14.44 15.69 -0.29
CA GLU A 406 14.16 16.91 -1.05
C GLU A 406 13.28 16.57 -2.28
N ASN A 407 12.07 17.11 -2.31
CA ASN A 407 11.00 16.66 -3.22
C ASN A 407 11.09 17.23 -4.65
N LEU A 408 11.73 18.39 -4.86
CA LEU A 408 11.78 19.07 -6.16
C LEU A 408 12.95 18.62 -7.04
N GLY A 409 13.89 17.83 -6.51
CA GLY A 409 15.09 17.39 -7.22
C GLY A 409 16.11 18.51 -7.52
N ILE A 410 15.90 19.71 -6.97
CA ILE A 410 16.76 20.87 -7.16
C ILE A 410 18.14 20.63 -6.53
N TYR A 411 18.20 19.93 -5.39
CA TYR A 411 19.42 19.79 -4.61
C TYR A 411 20.58 19.15 -5.40
N GLU A 412 20.30 18.07 -6.14
CA GLU A 412 21.31 17.38 -6.95
C GLU A 412 21.72 18.17 -8.21
N LEU A 413 20.83 19.01 -8.74
CA LEU A 413 21.14 19.91 -9.85
C LEU A 413 22.01 21.09 -9.39
N VAL A 414 21.73 21.63 -8.20
CA VAL A 414 22.54 22.66 -7.53
C VAL A 414 23.92 22.12 -7.19
N ARG A 415 24.04 20.89 -6.67
CA ARG A 415 25.33 20.22 -6.44
C ARG A 415 26.20 20.20 -7.70
N ARG A 416 25.58 19.99 -8.86
CA ARG A 416 26.23 19.97 -10.18
C ARG A 416 26.43 21.35 -10.79
N ARG A 417 26.04 22.42 -10.07
CA ARG A 417 26.13 23.83 -10.50
C ARG A 417 25.47 24.08 -11.86
N CYS A 418 24.29 23.50 -12.07
CA CYS A 418 23.55 23.66 -13.32
C CYS A 418 23.24 25.13 -13.59
N ARG A 419 23.46 25.57 -14.83
CA ARG A 419 23.29 26.98 -15.22
C ARG A 419 21.81 27.39 -15.30
N VAL A 420 20.95 26.47 -15.71
CA VAL A 420 19.50 26.65 -15.69
C VAL A 420 18.87 25.42 -15.06
N ILE A 421 17.97 25.64 -14.09
CA ILE A 421 17.19 24.61 -13.42
C ILE A 421 15.72 24.95 -13.66
N LEU A 422 15.00 24.04 -14.29
CA LEU A 422 13.54 24.08 -14.40
C LEU A 422 12.95 23.10 -13.39
N ALA A 423 12.28 23.60 -12.36
CA ALA A 423 11.61 22.79 -11.35
C ALA A 423 10.10 22.81 -11.60
N SER A 424 9.49 21.64 -11.70
CA SER A 424 8.04 21.47 -11.81
C SER A 424 7.50 20.93 -10.50
N ASP A 425 6.90 21.80 -9.69
CA ASP A 425 6.26 21.45 -8.43
C ASP A 425 4.78 21.09 -8.66
N ALA A 426 4.52 19.78 -8.67
CA ALA A 426 3.19 19.20 -8.68
C ALA A 426 2.79 18.63 -7.29
N GLY A 427 3.48 19.02 -6.23
CA GLY A 427 3.18 18.59 -4.86
C GLY A 427 1.86 19.17 -4.35
N CYS A 428 1.21 18.45 -3.43
CA CYS A 428 -0.02 18.91 -2.77
C CYS A 428 0.32 20.00 -1.75
N ASP A 429 -0.04 21.25 -2.06
CA ASP A 429 0.13 22.40 -1.17
C ASP A 429 -1.16 23.27 -1.13
N PRO A 430 -2.19 22.85 -0.37
CA PRO A 430 -3.48 23.52 -0.34
C PRO A 430 -3.42 24.98 0.15
N LYS A 431 -2.34 25.36 0.84
CA LYS A 431 -2.15 26.70 1.40
C LYS A 431 -1.20 27.56 0.57
N TYR A 432 -0.60 27.02 -0.49
CA TYR A 432 0.49 27.67 -1.22
C TYR A 432 1.58 28.19 -0.26
N ALA A 433 1.95 27.36 0.72
CA ALA A 433 3.01 27.66 1.69
C ALA A 433 4.41 27.56 1.07
N PHE A 434 4.53 26.80 -0.03
CA PHE A 434 5.78 26.50 -0.74
C PHE A 434 6.81 25.80 0.16
N ASP A 435 6.35 24.88 1.01
CA ASP A 435 7.19 24.18 1.99
C ASP A 435 8.36 23.43 1.31
N ASP A 436 8.09 22.70 0.23
CA ASP A 436 9.11 21.96 -0.54
C ASP A 436 10.20 22.88 -1.09
N LEU A 437 9.81 24.04 -1.67
CA LEU A 437 10.74 25.04 -2.19
C LEU A 437 11.58 25.66 -1.07
N ALA A 438 10.94 26.04 0.04
CA ALA A 438 11.62 26.60 1.20
C ALA A 438 12.58 25.58 1.84
N GLU A 439 12.25 24.30 1.84
CA GLU A 439 13.11 23.24 2.33
C GLU A 439 14.31 23.00 1.40
N ALA A 440 14.10 22.96 0.09
CA ALA A 440 15.17 22.82 -0.91
C ALA A 440 16.20 23.97 -0.81
N ILE A 441 15.72 25.22 -0.73
CA ILE A 441 16.58 26.41 -0.58
C ILE A 441 17.40 26.34 0.71
N ARG A 442 16.76 26.05 1.86
CA ARG A 442 17.45 25.95 3.16
C ARG A 442 18.53 24.88 3.15
N LYS A 443 18.28 23.72 2.52
CA LYS A 443 19.27 22.65 2.38
C LYS A 443 20.44 23.07 1.49
N CYS A 444 20.16 23.65 0.33
CA CYS A 444 21.20 24.14 -0.59
C CYS A 444 22.09 25.22 0.06
N TYR A 445 21.49 26.15 0.81
CA TYR A 445 22.23 27.17 1.54
C TYR A 445 23.12 26.54 2.63
N THR A 446 22.56 25.66 3.47
CA THR A 446 23.31 25.09 4.59
C THR A 446 24.44 24.16 4.14
N ASP A 447 24.23 23.39 3.07
CA ASP A 447 25.17 22.34 2.66
C ASP A 447 26.19 22.83 1.64
N PHE A 448 25.79 23.75 0.75
CA PHE A 448 26.64 24.22 -0.33
C PHE A 448 26.98 25.72 -0.24
N GLY A 449 26.37 26.48 0.69
CA GLY A 449 26.53 27.93 0.74
C GLY A 449 25.89 28.66 -0.45
N VAL A 450 24.90 28.04 -1.10
CA VAL A 450 24.23 28.59 -2.29
C VAL A 450 23.08 29.49 -1.86
N GLU A 451 23.03 30.69 -2.45
CA GLU A 451 21.95 31.65 -2.22
C GLU A 451 21.04 31.76 -3.45
N PHE A 452 19.75 31.99 -3.19
CA PHE A 452 18.72 32.19 -4.21
C PHE A 452 18.16 33.60 -4.06
N GLU A 453 18.24 34.38 -5.13
CA GLU A 453 17.68 35.74 -5.19
C GLU A 453 16.50 35.77 -6.16
N PHE A 454 15.28 35.81 -5.61
CA PHE A 454 14.06 35.82 -6.43
C PHE A 454 13.86 37.17 -7.10
N LYS A 455 13.79 37.15 -8.44
CA LYS A 455 13.49 38.33 -9.27
C LYS A 455 11.99 38.61 -9.33
N SER A 456 11.18 37.56 -9.24
CA SER A 456 9.73 37.63 -9.19
C SER A 456 9.22 37.31 -7.78
N LYS A 457 8.13 37.95 -7.34
CA LYS A 457 7.45 37.59 -6.09
C LYS A 457 6.82 36.21 -6.23
N VAL A 458 7.27 35.25 -5.43
CA VAL A 458 6.66 33.90 -5.34
C VAL A 458 5.17 33.99 -4.98
N ASP A 459 4.79 35.01 -4.21
CA ASP A 459 3.39 35.30 -3.85
C ASP A 459 2.48 35.55 -5.06
N ALA A 460 3.00 35.92 -6.23
CA ALA A 460 2.18 36.07 -7.44
C ALA A 460 1.61 34.73 -7.94
N ILE A 461 2.17 33.60 -7.49
CA ILE A 461 1.62 32.27 -7.77
C ILE A 461 0.44 31.94 -6.85
N ARG A 462 0.35 32.59 -5.68
CA ARG A 462 -0.77 32.37 -4.75
C ARG A 462 -2.08 32.86 -5.39
N PRO A 463 -3.20 32.15 -5.20
CA PRO A 463 -4.50 32.63 -5.63
C PRO A 463 -4.80 34.00 -4.98
N GLN A 464 -5.03 35.01 -5.81
CA GLN A 464 -5.44 36.35 -5.41
C GLN A 464 -6.95 36.51 -5.65
N GLY A 465 -7.60 37.36 -4.86
CA GLY A 465 -9.03 37.63 -4.96
C GLY A 465 -9.56 38.25 -3.68
N ASP A 466 -10.73 38.90 -3.77
CA ASP A 466 -11.45 39.38 -2.60
C ASP A 466 -11.81 38.19 -1.69
N ASP A 467 -11.68 38.38 -0.37
CA ASP A 467 -12.05 37.35 0.60
C ASP A 467 -13.54 36.99 0.56
N THR A 468 -14.35 37.85 -0.07
CA THR A 468 -15.78 37.62 -0.34
C THR A 468 -16.05 36.63 -1.48
N LEU A 469 -15.08 36.40 -2.37
CA LEU A 469 -15.23 35.39 -3.42
C LEU A 469 -15.14 33.98 -2.81
N PRO A 470 -15.96 33.03 -3.28
CA PRO A 470 -15.78 31.64 -2.93
C PRO A 470 -14.33 31.22 -3.17
N ALA A 471 -13.74 30.43 -2.28
CA ALA A 471 -12.37 29.92 -2.45
C ALA A 471 -12.17 29.21 -3.81
N GLY A 472 -13.27 28.75 -4.42
CA GLY A 472 -13.39 28.22 -5.79
C GLY A 472 -12.96 29.16 -6.92
N ASP A 473 -13.15 30.46 -6.75
CA ASP A 473 -13.00 31.47 -7.80
C ASP A 473 -11.77 32.37 -7.61
N ARG A 474 -10.93 32.07 -6.61
CA ARG A 474 -9.64 32.74 -6.42
C ARG A 474 -8.66 32.21 -7.46
N ILE A 475 -8.05 33.12 -8.23
CA ILE A 475 -7.14 32.79 -9.33
C ILE A 475 -5.75 33.35 -9.07
N SER A 476 -4.73 32.61 -9.48
CA SER A 476 -3.34 33.04 -9.45
C SER A 476 -3.06 34.04 -10.58
N GLU A 477 -2.10 34.93 -10.37
CA GLU A 477 -1.63 35.87 -11.41
C GLU A 477 -0.74 35.12 -12.42
N ARG A 478 0.06 34.15 -11.95
CA ARG A 478 1.01 33.39 -12.75
C ARG A 478 1.21 31.97 -12.23
N HIS A 479 1.89 31.14 -13.02
CA HIS A 479 2.26 29.75 -12.70
C HIS A 479 3.71 29.58 -12.22
N TYR A 480 4.53 30.64 -12.29
CA TYR A 480 5.97 30.51 -12.11
C TYR A 480 6.61 31.62 -11.27
N ALA A 481 7.81 31.32 -10.77
CA ALA A 481 8.75 32.28 -10.20
C ALA A 481 10.17 32.02 -10.70
N ILE A 482 10.97 33.07 -10.78
CA ILE A 482 12.38 33.02 -11.22
C ILE A 482 13.29 33.50 -10.10
N ALA A 483 14.35 32.74 -9.85
CA ALA A 483 15.43 33.12 -8.95
C ALA A 483 16.79 32.99 -9.61
N GLU A 484 17.70 33.91 -9.28
CA GLU A 484 19.11 33.78 -9.58
C GLU A 484 19.82 32.97 -8.50
N ILE A 485 20.66 32.03 -8.92
CA ILE A 485 21.42 31.13 -8.05
C ILE A 485 22.85 31.61 -7.99
N LYS A 486 23.35 31.93 -6.79
CA LYS A 486 24.74 32.33 -6.57
C LYS A 486 25.54 31.12 -6.07
N TYR A 487 26.43 30.60 -6.92
CA TYR A 487 27.30 29.49 -6.55
C TYR A 487 28.60 29.97 -5.90
N PRO A 488 28.94 29.53 -4.67
CA PRO A 488 30.16 29.99 -4.01
C PRO A 488 31.44 29.45 -4.67
N GLY A 489 32.51 30.24 -4.55
CA GLY A 489 33.86 29.87 -5.01
C GLY A 489 34.11 29.91 -6.52
N ALA A 490 33.09 30.15 -7.34
CA ALA A 490 33.23 30.31 -8.79
C ALA A 490 32.94 31.77 -9.16
N LYS A 491 33.98 32.58 -9.35
CA LYS A 491 33.83 33.99 -9.77
C LYS A 491 33.03 34.05 -11.08
N GLY A 492 31.82 34.59 -11.01
CA GLY A 492 30.95 34.83 -12.17
C GLY A 492 30.10 33.65 -12.62
N LEU A 493 30.07 32.51 -11.90
CA LEU A 493 29.12 31.43 -12.22
C LEU A 493 27.81 31.67 -11.47
N THR A 494 26.83 32.24 -12.16
CA THR A 494 25.44 32.34 -11.71
C THR A 494 24.59 31.30 -12.43
N GLY A 495 23.59 30.78 -11.73
CA GLY A 495 22.55 29.93 -12.30
C GLY A 495 21.19 30.64 -12.28
N THR A 496 20.20 30.06 -12.97
CA THR A 496 18.81 30.51 -12.90
C THR A 496 17.91 29.34 -12.53
N LEU A 497 17.07 29.53 -11.51
CA LEU A 497 15.96 28.63 -11.16
C LEU A 497 14.68 29.19 -11.76
N ILE A 498 14.01 28.40 -12.59
CA ILE A 498 12.64 28.60 -13.03
C ILE A 498 11.79 27.60 -12.25
N TYR A 499 10.98 28.09 -11.33
CA TYR A 499 10.09 27.29 -10.51
C TYR A 499 8.66 27.41 -11.02
N LEU A 500 8.09 26.30 -11.46
CA LEU A 500 6.70 26.15 -11.88
C LEU A 500 5.91 25.48 -10.76
N LYS A 501 4.70 25.95 -10.48
CA LYS A 501 3.78 25.34 -9.53
C LYS A 501 2.41 25.17 -10.17
N SER A 502 1.74 24.06 -9.87
CA SER A 502 0.33 23.88 -10.21
C SER A 502 -0.53 24.98 -9.57
N SER A 503 -0.89 25.98 -10.37
CA SER A 503 -1.72 27.11 -9.96
C SER A 503 -2.85 27.32 -10.98
N LEU A 504 -3.85 28.14 -10.66
CA LEU A 504 -5.03 28.31 -11.51
C LEU A 504 -5.16 29.76 -11.93
N THR A 505 -4.80 30.08 -13.18
CA THR A 505 -4.92 31.44 -13.74
C THR A 505 -6.30 31.64 -14.38
N GLY A 506 -6.74 32.90 -14.49
CA GLY A 506 -8.09 33.23 -15.00
C GLY A 506 -8.32 32.97 -16.49
N ASP A 507 -7.26 32.69 -17.24
CA ASP A 507 -7.23 32.48 -18.68
C ASP A 507 -7.21 30.98 -19.08
N LEU A 508 -7.37 30.07 -18.11
CA LEU A 508 -7.37 28.63 -18.33
C LEU A 508 -8.58 28.13 -19.14
N PRO A 509 -8.43 27.04 -19.91
CA PRO A 509 -9.52 26.44 -20.67
C PRO A 509 -10.76 26.04 -19.84
N PRO A 510 -11.98 26.05 -20.45
CA PRO A 510 -13.23 25.81 -19.72
C PRO A 510 -13.35 24.44 -19.04
N ASP A 511 -12.68 23.40 -19.55
CA ASP A 511 -12.68 22.05 -18.98
C ASP A 511 -11.95 22.01 -17.63
N ILE A 512 -10.78 22.65 -17.53
CA ILE A 512 -10.02 22.79 -16.28
C ILE A 512 -10.83 23.60 -15.26
N MET A 513 -11.41 24.72 -15.71
CA MET A 513 -12.22 25.57 -14.84
C MET A 513 -13.53 24.89 -14.41
N HIS A 514 -14.12 24.06 -15.26
CA HIS A 514 -15.26 23.21 -14.89
C HIS A 514 -14.85 22.20 -13.81
N TYR A 515 -13.73 21.48 -14.02
CA TYR A 515 -13.24 20.50 -13.05
C TYR A 515 -12.99 21.16 -11.68
N ARG A 516 -12.36 22.33 -11.66
CA ARG A 516 -12.14 23.14 -10.44
C ARG A 516 -13.44 23.49 -9.70
N ARG A 517 -14.50 23.83 -10.43
CA ARG A 517 -15.82 24.17 -9.84
C ARG A 517 -16.54 22.96 -9.25
N THR A 518 -16.21 21.77 -9.73
CA THR A 518 -16.74 20.51 -9.19
C THR A 518 -15.85 19.89 -8.12
N HIS A 519 -14.55 20.24 -8.07
CA HIS A 519 -13.55 19.68 -7.16
C HIS A 519 -12.78 20.78 -6.43
N ASN A 520 -13.18 21.07 -5.19
CA ASN A 520 -12.69 22.24 -4.46
C ASN A 520 -11.20 22.20 -4.07
N SER A 521 -10.64 21.01 -3.95
CA SER A 521 -9.24 20.78 -3.61
C SER A 521 -8.30 20.89 -4.80
N PHE A 522 -8.80 20.86 -6.04
CA PHE A 522 -7.97 20.94 -7.24
C PHE A 522 -7.26 22.32 -7.34
N PRO A 523 -5.94 22.37 -7.63
CA PRO A 523 -5.04 21.30 -8.06
C PRO A 523 -4.19 20.68 -6.92
N HIS A 524 -4.62 20.82 -5.66
CA HIS A 524 -3.95 20.30 -4.46
C HIS A 524 -4.78 19.20 -3.78
N GLU A 525 -5.32 18.28 -4.58
CA GLU A 525 -5.99 17.09 -4.06
C GLU A 525 -5.00 16.24 -3.26
N SER A 526 -5.49 15.59 -2.20
CA SER A 526 -4.61 14.90 -1.25
C SER A 526 -3.88 13.73 -1.90
N THR A 527 -2.58 13.64 -1.65
CA THR A 527 -1.72 12.52 -2.09
C THR A 527 -2.05 11.18 -1.41
N ALA A 528 -2.97 11.17 -0.44
CA ALA A 528 -3.53 9.93 0.12
C ALA A 528 -4.39 9.19 -0.91
N ASP A 529 -4.98 9.91 -1.87
CA ASP A 529 -5.61 9.29 -3.03
C ASP A 529 -4.58 9.08 -4.14
N GLN A 530 -4.38 7.83 -4.52
CA GLN A 530 -3.44 7.43 -5.57
C GLN A 530 -4.15 6.82 -6.78
N PHE A 531 -5.49 6.83 -6.82
CA PHE A 531 -6.29 6.17 -7.85
C PHE A 531 -7.13 7.19 -8.61
N PHE A 532 -6.46 7.98 -9.45
CA PHE A 532 -7.13 8.98 -10.26
C PHE A 532 -8.06 8.32 -11.29
N ASP A 533 -9.26 8.88 -11.42
CA ASP A 533 -10.11 8.59 -12.57
C ASP A 533 -9.61 9.34 -13.82
N GLU A 534 -10.21 9.02 -14.97
CA GLU A 534 -9.82 9.62 -16.24
C GLU A 534 -9.97 11.15 -16.25
N SER A 535 -11.04 11.67 -15.63
CA SER A 535 -11.31 13.11 -15.61
C SER A 535 -10.30 13.88 -14.74
N GLN A 536 -9.93 13.31 -13.60
CA GLN A 536 -8.92 13.85 -12.71
C GLN A 536 -7.55 13.83 -13.38
N PHE A 537 -7.15 12.69 -13.95
CA PHE A 537 -5.87 12.55 -14.63
C PHE A 537 -5.72 13.53 -15.80
N GLU A 538 -6.73 13.60 -16.69
CA GLU A 538 -6.69 14.53 -17.82
C GLU A 538 -6.70 16.00 -17.39
N SER A 539 -7.43 16.35 -16.32
CA SER A 539 -7.43 17.71 -15.79
C SER A 539 -6.05 18.12 -15.26
N TYR A 540 -5.36 17.23 -14.55
CA TYR A 540 -3.97 17.48 -14.10
C TYR A 540 -2.98 17.55 -15.26
N ARG A 541 -3.09 16.63 -16.24
CA ARG A 541 -2.24 16.63 -17.44
C ARG A 541 -2.41 17.92 -18.25
N HIS A 542 -3.66 18.35 -18.48
CA HIS A 542 -3.97 19.55 -19.23
C HIS A 542 -3.53 20.80 -18.46
N LEU A 543 -3.74 20.86 -17.15
CA LEU A 543 -3.24 21.96 -16.31
C LEU A 543 -1.71 22.07 -16.37
N GLY A 544 -0.99 20.96 -16.26
CA GLY A 544 0.48 20.97 -16.37
C GLY A 544 0.96 21.49 -17.73
N TYR A 545 0.30 21.09 -18.81
CA TYR A 545 0.58 21.60 -20.16
C TYR A 545 0.34 23.11 -20.26
N GLU A 546 -0.83 23.59 -19.83
CA GLU A 546 -1.20 25.01 -19.87
C GLU A 546 -0.27 25.86 -19.00
N ALA A 547 0.03 25.41 -17.77
CA ALA A 547 0.94 26.09 -16.87
C ALA A 547 2.34 26.25 -17.49
N ALA A 548 2.89 25.20 -18.11
CA ALA A 548 4.19 25.27 -18.76
C ALA A 548 4.17 26.17 -20.00
N MET A 549 3.21 25.98 -20.92
CA MET A 549 3.14 26.73 -22.18
C MET A 549 2.91 28.23 -21.95
N ARG A 550 2.02 28.59 -21.01
CA ARG A 550 1.75 29.99 -20.66
C ARG A 550 2.92 30.63 -19.93
N SER A 551 3.57 29.90 -19.02
CA SER A 551 4.78 30.39 -18.35
C SER A 551 5.87 30.73 -19.36
N LEU A 552 6.12 29.85 -20.33
CA LEU A 552 7.12 30.10 -21.37
C LEU A 552 6.76 31.30 -22.27
N ALA A 553 5.49 31.47 -22.63
CA ALA A 553 5.03 32.62 -23.40
C ALA A 553 5.23 33.94 -22.63
N MET A 554 4.79 33.98 -21.37
CA MET A 554 4.92 35.15 -20.50
C MET A 554 6.39 35.51 -20.23
N MET A 555 7.26 34.52 -20.03
CA MET A 555 8.70 34.77 -19.87
C MET A 555 9.34 35.34 -21.15
N ARG A 556 8.88 34.94 -22.35
CA ARG A 556 9.33 35.53 -23.62
C ARG A 556 8.92 36.99 -23.73
N GLU A 557 7.66 37.29 -23.44
CA GLU A 557 7.10 38.65 -23.51
C GLU A 557 7.79 39.60 -22.53
N ASN A 558 8.09 39.13 -21.32
CA ASN A 558 8.75 39.91 -20.28
C ASN A 558 10.28 39.94 -20.38
N ASN A 559 10.87 39.27 -21.37
CA ASN A 559 12.33 39.10 -21.52
C ASN A 559 13.00 38.51 -20.26
N GLU A 560 12.33 37.55 -19.63
CA GLU A 560 12.75 36.87 -18.40
C GLU A 560 13.40 35.49 -18.67
N LEU A 561 13.37 35.02 -19.93
CA LEU A 561 14.03 33.77 -20.29
C LEU A 561 15.56 33.88 -20.10
N PRO A 562 16.19 32.87 -19.49
CA PRO A 562 17.63 32.78 -19.45
C PRO A 562 18.21 32.79 -20.87
N PRO A 563 19.36 33.45 -21.11
CA PRO A 563 20.03 33.45 -22.41
C PRO A 563 20.33 32.06 -22.97
N GLU A 564 20.39 31.05 -22.11
CA GLU A 564 20.64 29.66 -22.48
C GLU A 564 19.40 28.94 -23.04
N LEU A 565 18.21 29.53 -22.90
CA LEU A 565 16.92 29.01 -23.37
C LEU A 565 16.27 29.85 -24.48
N GLY A 566 16.80 31.03 -24.78
CA GLY A 566 16.37 31.89 -25.88
C GLY A 566 17.09 31.54 -27.17
#